data_AF-A0A6P5QSR8-F1
#
_entry.id   AF-A0A6P5QSR8-F1
#
_cell.length_a   1.000
_cell.length_b   1.000
_cell.length_c   1.000
_cell.angle_alpha   90.00
_cell.angle_beta   90.00
_cell.angle_gamma   90.00
#
_symmetry.space_group_name_H-M   'P 1'
#
loop_
_entity.id
_entity.type
_entity.pdbx_description
1 polymer ?
#
loop_
_entity_poly.entity_id
_entity_poly.type
_entity_poly.pdbx_seq_one_letter_code
_entity_poly.pdbx_strand_id
1 'polypeptide(L)'
;MELSGEYVGCDGEPQRLRVSCEASSDADPLQSLSAGVVRMKELVAEFFGTLVEQDAQGVAEDPDDALDGDDEDDAEDENNTGRTNSDGPSAKRPKPAS
;
A
#
# COMPACT_ATOMS: atom_id res chain seq x y z
N MET A 1 -9.70 22.08 -15.17
CA MET A 1 -8.64 21.06 -14.96
C MET A 1 -8.88 20.43 -13.60
N GLU A 2 -8.57 19.15 -13.39
CA GLU A 2 -8.74 18.44 -12.11
C GLU A 2 -7.46 17.70 -11.74
N LEU A 3 -7.11 17.71 -10.46
CA LEU A 3 -6.13 16.80 -9.86
C LEU A 3 -6.87 15.66 -9.18
N SER A 4 -6.47 14.43 -9.44
CA SER A 4 -7.01 13.25 -8.75
C SER A 4 -5.90 12.35 -8.25
N GLY A 5 -6.08 11.83 -7.04
CA GLY A 5 -5.27 10.76 -6.45
C GLY A 5 -6.17 9.60 -6.03
N GLU A 6 -5.62 8.41 -5.96
CA GLU A 6 -6.31 7.22 -5.48
C GLU A 6 -5.42 6.49 -4.48
N TYR A 7 -6.02 6.13 -3.35
CA TYR A 7 -5.40 5.29 -2.33
C TYR A 7 -6.11 3.94 -2.32
N VAL A 8 -5.35 2.87 -2.26
CA VAL A 8 -5.86 1.50 -2.11
C VAL A 8 -5.19 0.92 -0.88
N GLY A 9 -5.98 0.73 0.17
CA GLY A 9 -5.52 0.20 1.45
C GLY A 9 -5.46 -1.32 1.49
N CYS A 10 -5.24 -1.88 2.69
CA CYS A 10 -5.24 -3.32 2.93
C CYS A 10 -6.62 -3.97 2.72
N ASP A 11 -7.69 -3.18 2.81
CA ASP A 11 -9.07 -3.55 2.50
C ASP A 11 -9.32 -3.72 0.98
N GLY A 12 -8.41 -3.20 0.14
CA GLY A 12 -8.48 -3.29 -1.31
C GLY A 12 -9.50 -2.34 -1.94
N GLU A 13 -10.23 -1.57 -1.13
CA GLU A 13 -11.23 -0.62 -1.62
C GLU A 13 -10.57 0.70 -2.05
N PRO A 14 -10.82 1.17 -3.29
CA PRO A 14 -10.20 2.39 -3.78
C PRO A 14 -10.88 3.64 -3.20
N GLN A 15 -10.07 4.49 -2.58
CA GLN A 15 -10.49 5.77 -2.02
C GLN A 15 -9.92 6.92 -2.87
N ARG A 16 -10.81 7.72 -3.47
CA ARG A 16 -10.43 8.72 -4.46
C ARG A 16 -10.45 10.14 -3.89
N LEU A 17 -9.32 10.83 -4.05
CA LEU A 17 -9.10 12.21 -3.68
C LEU A 17 -9.17 13.09 -4.94
N ARG A 18 -9.90 14.20 -4.90
CA ARG A 18 -10.08 15.09 -6.07
C ARG A 18 -10.02 16.55 -5.68
N VAL A 19 -9.37 17.36 -6.52
CA VAL A 19 -9.31 18.81 -6.40
C VAL A 19 -9.57 19.45 -7.77
N SER A 20 -10.64 20.24 -7.85
CA SER A 20 -10.88 21.11 -9.01
C SER A 20 -9.84 22.22 -9.03
N CYS A 21 -9.14 22.36 -10.16
CA CYS A 21 -8.17 23.41 -10.44
C CYS A 21 -8.78 24.40 -11.45
N GLU A 22 -10.02 24.81 -11.22
CA GLU A 22 -10.71 25.75 -12.09
C GLU A 22 -10.03 27.12 -12.01
N ALA A 23 -9.61 27.60 -13.18
CA ALA A 23 -9.21 28.97 -13.40
C ALA A 23 -10.45 29.75 -13.86
N SER A 24 -10.66 30.95 -13.31
CA SER A 24 -11.53 31.93 -13.96
C SER A 24 -11.01 32.21 -15.37
N SER A 25 -11.87 32.64 -16.30
CA SER A 25 -11.52 32.80 -17.72
C SER A 25 -10.29 33.69 -18.00
N ASP A 26 -9.88 34.53 -17.04
CA ASP A 26 -8.72 35.44 -17.13
C ASP A 26 -7.52 34.98 -16.28
N ALA A 27 -7.66 33.91 -15.48
CA ALA A 27 -6.62 33.47 -14.57
C ALA A 27 -5.56 32.60 -15.28
N ASP A 28 -4.30 32.78 -14.87
CA ASP A 28 -3.19 31.97 -15.35
C ASP A 28 -3.39 30.48 -14.96
N PRO A 29 -3.40 29.55 -15.94
CA PRO A 29 -3.65 28.14 -15.67
C PRO A 29 -2.63 27.50 -14.72
N LEU A 30 -1.37 27.96 -14.73
CA LEU A 30 -0.32 27.41 -13.87
C LEU A 30 -0.50 27.86 -12.42
N GLN A 31 -0.96 29.10 -12.19
CA GLN A 31 -1.35 29.56 -10.86
C GLN A 31 -2.51 28.73 -10.29
N SER A 32 -3.58 28.50 -11.06
CA SER A 32 -4.70 27.66 -10.63
C SER A 32 -4.27 26.22 -10.33
N LEU A 33 -3.37 25.66 -11.15
CA LEU A 33 -2.78 24.34 -10.88
C LEU A 33 -1.96 24.34 -9.59
N SER A 34 -1.11 25.35 -9.38
CA SER A 34 -0.27 25.44 -8.17
C SER A 34 -1.11 25.51 -6.89
N ALA A 35 -2.21 26.29 -6.90
CA ALA A 35 -3.17 26.34 -5.81
C ALA A 35 -3.86 24.98 -5.60
N GLY A 36 -4.19 24.30 -6.68
CA GLY A 36 -4.73 22.94 -6.65
C GLY A 36 -3.77 21.93 -6.00
N VAL A 37 -2.47 22.00 -6.29
CA VAL A 37 -1.45 21.13 -5.69
C VAL A 37 -1.33 21.36 -4.19
N VAL A 38 -1.35 22.62 -3.73
CA VAL A 38 -1.33 22.94 -2.30
C VAL A 38 -2.56 22.33 -1.60
N ARG A 39 -3.74 22.50 -2.18
CA ARG A 39 -4.98 21.92 -1.64
C ARG A 39 -4.97 20.39 -1.65
N MET A 40 -4.44 19.75 -2.70
CA MET A 40 -4.32 18.29 -2.76
C MET A 40 -3.37 17.77 -1.67
N LYS A 41 -2.27 18.47 -1.39
CA LYS A 41 -1.35 18.12 -0.29
C LYS A 41 -2.05 18.16 1.06
N GLU A 42 -2.85 19.19 1.33
CA GLU A 42 -3.63 19.31 2.57
C GLU A 42 -4.64 18.15 2.69
N LEU A 43 -5.38 17.87 1.62
CA LEU A 43 -6.35 16.78 1.55
C LEU A 43 -5.69 15.41 1.82
N VAL A 44 -4.51 15.16 1.24
CA VAL A 44 -3.73 13.93 1.49
C VAL A 44 -3.29 13.86 2.95
N ALA A 45 -2.80 14.97 3.53
CA ALA A 45 -2.37 15.01 4.91
C ALA A 45 -3.53 14.75 5.89
N GLU A 46 -4.69 15.34 5.64
CA GLU A 46 -5.92 15.11 6.41
C GLU A 46 -6.37 13.66 6.29
N PHE A 47 -6.43 13.12 5.07
CA PHE A 47 -6.81 11.74 4.80
C PHE A 47 -5.96 10.76 5.61
N PHE A 48 -4.63 10.83 5.53
CA PHE A 48 -3.77 9.95 6.31
C PHE A 48 -3.75 10.27 7.81
N GLY A 49 -3.98 11.52 8.21
CA GLY A 49 -4.18 11.88 9.61
C GLY A 49 -5.32 11.09 10.23
N THR A 50 -6.48 11.06 9.57
CA THR A 50 -7.65 10.31 10.04
C THR A 50 -7.45 8.80 10.05
N LEU A 51 -6.67 8.24 9.11
CA LEU A 51 -6.34 6.82 9.09
C LEU A 51 -5.46 6.45 10.29
N VAL A 52 -4.43 7.25 10.58
CA VAL A 52 -3.53 7.02 11.72
C VAL A 52 -4.27 7.12 13.05
N GLU A 53 -5.22 8.04 13.19
CA GLU A 53 -6.07 8.14 14.37
C GLU A 53 -6.97 6.91 14.54
N GLN A 54 -7.57 6.39 13.46
CA GLN A 54 -8.37 5.17 13.50
C GLN A 54 -7.55 3.94 13.90
N ASP A 55 -6.34 3.80 13.36
CA ASP A 55 -5.42 2.71 13.73
C ASP A 55 -5.00 2.82 15.21
N ALA A 56 -4.76 4.03 15.71
CA ALA A 56 -4.42 4.25 17.11
C ALA A 56 -5.58 3.97 18.07
N GLN A 57 -6.83 4.17 17.62
CA GLN A 57 -8.03 3.89 18.41
C GLN A 57 -8.47 2.42 18.34
N GLY A 58 -8.05 1.69 17.29
CA GLY A 58 -8.38 0.28 17.04
C GLY A 58 -7.64 -0.74 17.91
N VAL A 59 -6.64 -0.32 18.69
CA VAL A 59 -6.01 -1.12 19.76
C VAL A 59 -6.76 -0.87 21.08
N ALA A 60 -8.08 -1.00 21.08
CA ALA A 60 -8.81 -1.26 22.31
C ALA A 60 -8.73 -2.77 22.54
N GLU A 61 -7.90 -3.16 23.50
CA GLU A 61 -7.72 -4.53 23.99
C GLU A 61 -9.05 -5.29 24.04
N ASP A 62 -9.10 -6.42 23.34
CA ASP A 62 -10.04 -7.48 23.70
C ASP A 62 -9.63 -7.96 25.11
N PRO A 63 -10.51 -7.86 26.12
CA PRO A 63 -10.15 -8.14 27.51
C PRO A 63 -9.97 -9.64 27.83
N ASP A 64 -10.02 -10.54 26.83
CA ASP A 64 -10.03 -11.99 27.04
C ASP A 64 -8.70 -12.71 26.74
N ASP A 65 -7.62 -12.02 26.34
CA ASP A 65 -6.32 -12.68 26.06
C ASP A 65 -5.34 -12.65 27.26
N ALA A 66 -5.89 -12.85 28.46
CA ALA A 66 -5.12 -12.96 29.69
C ALA A 66 -4.99 -14.44 30.13
N LEU A 67 -3.87 -15.04 29.73
CA LEU A 67 -3.07 -16.00 30.50
C LEU A 67 -3.62 -17.44 30.64
N ASP A 68 -3.32 -18.28 29.65
CA ASP A 68 -3.01 -19.71 29.85
C ASP A 68 -1.59 -19.89 29.28
N GLY A 69 -0.54 -20.02 30.10
CA GLY A 69 -0.31 -21.20 30.91
C GLY A 69 0.89 -21.93 30.29
N ASP A 70 2.08 -21.51 30.73
CA ASP A 70 3.38 -22.21 30.69
C ASP A 70 3.33 -23.71 30.35
N ASP A 71 4.00 -24.14 29.28
CA ASP A 71 4.63 -25.46 29.19
C ASP A 71 5.82 -25.40 28.22
N GLU A 72 7.02 -25.27 28.81
CA GLU A 72 8.26 -25.70 28.18
C GLU A 72 8.17 -27.22 27.93
N ASP A 73 8.45 -27.71 26.72
CA ASP A 73 9.61 -28.58 26.50
C ASP A 73 9.71 -29.11 25.05
N ASP A 74 10.95 -29.45 24.76
CA ASP A 74 11.43 -30.54 23.92
C ASP A 74 11.71 -30.34 22.43
N ALA A 75 12.97 -30.67 22.14
CA ALA A 75 13.67 -30.52 20.89
C ALA A 75 13.41 -31.72 19.98
N GLU A 76 13.13 -31.46 18.70
CA GLU A 76 13.18 -32.49 17.66
C GLU A 76 14.18 -32.07 16.57
N ASP A 77 15.39 -32.57 16.80
CA ASP A 77 16.29 -33.27 15.87
C ASP A 77 16.16 -33.12 14.34
N GLU A 78 17.34 -33.17 13.76
CA GLU A 78 17.77 -32.98 12.39
C GLU A 78 17.07 -33.90 11.38
N ASN A 79 16.94 -33.42 10.13
CA ASN A 79 17.31 -34.15 8.90
C ASN A 79 16.50 -33.68 7.66
N ASN A 80 17.16 -32.96 6.74
CA ASN A 80 16.91 -33.24 5.32
C ASN A 80 18.21 -33.29 4.53
N THR A 81 18.75 -34.50 4.50
CA THR A 81 19.68 -35.04 3.53
C THR A 81 19.21 -34.77 2.09
N GLY A 82 19.90 -33.85 1.43
CA GLY A 82 20.56 -34.17 0.17
C GLY A 82 19.74 -34.16 -1.13
N ARG A 83 20.45 -33.61 -2.12
CA ARG A 83 20.62 -34.17 -3.48
C ARG A 83 19.84 -33.48 -4.61
N THR A 84 20.59 -32.61 -5.29
CA THR A 84 20.78 -32.59 -6.75
C THR A 84 19.60 -32.27 -7.67
N ASN A 85 19.81 -31.20 -8.43
CA ASN A 85 19.52 -31.07 -9.87
C ASN A 85 18.06 -31.25 -10.31
N SER A 86 17.47 -30.19 -10.84
CA SER A 86 16.75 -30.26 -12.12
C SER A 86 16.61 -28.86 -12.71
N ASP A 87 17.52 -28.61 -13.64
CA ASP A 87 17.48 -27.58 -14.68
C ASP A 87 16.08 -27.49 -15.31
N GLY A 88 15.38 -26.39 -15.03
CA GLY A 88 14.09 -26.05 -15.67
C GLY A 88 14.31 -25.60 -17.13
N PRO A 89 13.37 -25.86 -18.04
CA PRO A 89 13.65 -25.98 -19.47
C PRO A 89 14.14 -24.68 -20.11
N SER A 90 15.29 -24.75 -20.77
CA SER A 90 15.83 -23.70 -21.64
C SER A 90 14.80 -23.23 -22.68
N ALA A 91 14.43 -21.95 -22.63
CA ALA A 91 13.59 -21.31 -23.66
C ALA A 91 14.33 -21.29 -25.01
N LYS A 92 13.81 -22.02 -26.00
CA LYS A 92 14.33 -22.01 -27.37
C LYS A 92 14.21 -20.60 -27.97
N ARG A 93 15.35 -19.97 -28.26
CA ARG A 93 15.48 -18.73 -29.03
C ARG A 93 15.05 -18.97 -30.50
N PRO A 94 14.08 -18.24 -31.07
CA PRO A 94 13.83 -18.28 -32.51
C PRO A 94 14.96 -17.62 -33.29
N LYS A 95 15.35 -18.21 -34.42
CA LYS A 95 16.35 -17.68 -35.36
C LYS A 95 15.73 -16.52 -36.17
N PRO A 96 16.46 -15.42 -36.44
CA PRO A 96 16.00 -14.42 -37.39
C PRO A 96 16.01 -15.00 -38.81
N ALA A 97 14.94 -14.76 -39.57
CA ALA A 97 14.87 -15.07 -40.99
C ALA A 97 15.74 -14.08 -41.79
N SER A 98 16.43 -14.59 -42.82
CA SER A 98 17.18 -13.80 -43.80
C SER A 98 16.27 -13.21 -44.87
#